data_AF-A0A1T5IKR4-F1
#
_entry.id   AF-A0A1T5IKR4-F1
#
_cell.length_a   1.000
_cell.length_b   1.000
_cell.length_c   1.000
_cell.angle_alpha   90.00
_cell.angle_beta   90.00
_cell.angle_gamma   90.00
#
_symmetry.space_group_name_H-M   'P 1'
#
loop_
_entity.id
_entity.type
_entity.pdbx_description
1 polymer ?
#
loop_
_entity_poly.entity_id
_entity_poly.type
_entity_poly.pdbx_seq_one_letter_code
_entity_poly.pdbx_strand_id
1 'polypeptide(L)'
;MKRIQLAFLLLFAGFLARAGEPYICMQPGRTLVYERHKASNGRFERSTTMEYTGVREDGTARVVGYVFTLRGPGGKALYGGAAPMTATVTADGTVCQDLGASLKSILHNLFPAAGQQVETAPALLPAGMKPGDRLPDAHCTVRTGVMVHTMDLTEREVLRFERIRVPAGEFDCVVIREHKVERGVGRNRDTVSESWYAAGVGPVRHDTYRRSRDGLTLDTTEVLKIY
;
A
#
# COMPACT_ATOMS: atom_id res chain seq x y z
N MET A 1 -19.14 55.66 -41.01
CA MET A 1 -19.17 55.41 -39.56
C MET A 1 -18.94 53.92 -39.32
N LYS A 2 -17.76 53.56 -38.80
CA LYS A 2 -17.28 52.17 -38.61
C LYS A 2 -17.97 51.54 -37.39
N ARG A 3 -18.65 50.40 -37.58
CA ARG A 3 -19.13 49.55 -36.47
C ARG A 3 -18.09 48.47 -36.23
N ILE A 4 -17.33 48.62 -35.15
CA ILE A 4 -16.38 47.63 -34.61
C ILE A 4 -17.23 46.60 -33.88
N GLN A 5 -17.27 45.35 -34.38
CA GLN A 5 -17.75 44.23 -33.59
C GLN A 5 -16.56 43.61 -32.86
N LEU A 6 -16.57 43.73 -31.54
CA LEU A 6 -15.59 43.15 -30.65
C LEU A 6 -16.00 41.70 -30.36
N ALA A 7 -15.30 40.73 -30.95
CA ALA A 7 -15.48 39.33 -30.63
C ALA A 7 -14.76 39.02 -29.30
N PHE A 8 -15.52 38.70 -28.25
CA PHE A 8 -15.01 38.23 -26.97
C PHE A 8 -14.72 36.72 -27.10
N LEU A 9 -13.46 36.36 -27.31
CA LEU A 9 -13.00 34.97 -27.28
C LEU A 9 -12.83 34.57 -25.80
N LEU A 10 -13.85 33.94 -25.22
CA LEU A 10 -13.77 33.29 -23.90
C LEU A 10 -12.82 32.08 -23.98
N LEU A 11 -11.56 32.29 -23.59
CA LEU A 11 -10.61 31.23 -23.26
C LEU A 11 -11.11 30.51 -22.00
N PHE A 12 -11.90 29.46 -22.19
CA PHE A 12 -12.12 28.45 -21.15
C PHE A 12 -10.81 27.67 -20.98
N ALA A 13 -9.91 28.20 -20.15
CA ALA A 13 -8.85 27.38 -19.57
C ALA A 13 -9.53 26.42 -18.57
N GLY A 14 -10.03 25.29 -19.08
CA GLY A 14 -10.45 24.20 -18.24
C GLY A 14 -9.28 23.83 -17.34
N PHE A 15 -9.42 24.02 -16.03
CA PHE A 15 -8.59 23.37 -15.03
C PHE A 15 -8.87 21.87 -15.17
N LEU A 16 -8.18 21.20 -16.09
CA LEU A 16 -8.01 19.77 -16.01
C LEU A 16 -7.22 19.55 -14.73
N ALA A 17 -7.89 19.05 -13.69
CA ALA A 17 -7.22 18.58 -12.50
C ALA A 17 -6.12 17.61 -12.97
N ARG A 18 -4.86 18.02 -12.83
CA ARG A 18 -3.74 17.17 -13.19
C ARG A 18 -3.79 15.98 -12.23
N ALA A 19 -4.00 14.78 -12.77
CA ALA A 19 -3.95 13.56 -11.99
C ALA A 19 -2.66 13.56 -11.17
N GLY A 20 -2.79 13.39 -9.85
CA GLY A 20 -1.61 13.27 -9.00
C GLY A 20 -0.87 11.98 -9.34
N GLU A 21 0.45 11.99 -9.22
CA GLU A 21 1.21 10.76 -9.42
C GLU A 21 0.87 9.76 -8.29
N PRO A 22 0.42 8.54 -8.62
CA PRO A 22 -0.08 7.61 -7.63
C PRO A 22 1.04 7.08 -6.73
N TYR A 23 0.74 6.76 -5.48
CA TYR A 23 1.68 6.17 -4.53
C TYR A 23 1.82 4.64 -4.72
N ILE A 24 2.11 4.23 -5.96
CA ILE A 24 2.44 2.85 -6.34
C ILE A 24 3.32 2.86 -7.59
N CYS A 25 4.22 1.89 -7.73
CA CYS A 25 4.95 1.71 -8.98
C CYS A 25 4.02 1.22 -10.10
N MET A 26 4.21 1.78 -11.29
CA MET A 26 3.45 1.44 -12.49
C MET A 26 4.33 0.95 -13.64
N GLN A 27 5.61 0.67 -13.39
CA GLN A 27 6.57 0.23 -14.41
C GLN A 27 6.59 -1.31 -14.46
N PRO A 28 6.12 -1.97 -15.53
CA PRO A 28 6.22 -3.41 -15.67
C PRO A 28 7.70 -3.86 -15.69
N GLY A 29 7.99 -5.02 -15.12
CA GLY A 29 9.34 -5.56 -14.95
C GLY A 29 10.13 -4.93 -13.80
N ARG A 30 9.59 -3.92 -13.12
CA ARG A 30 10.21 -3.30 -11.93
C ARG A 30 10.07 -4.22 -10.72
N THR A 31 11.14 -4.34 -9.94
CA THR A 31 11.17 -5.15 -8.72
C THR A 31 11.56 -4.31 -7.51
N LEU A 32 10.67 -4.22 -6.54
CA LEU A 32 10.94 -3.62 -5.22
C LEU A 32 11.34 -4.73 -4.24
N VAL A 33 12.47 -4.57 -3.56
CA VAL A 33 12.90 -5.50 -2.50
C VAL A 33 13.04 -4.75 -1.19
N TYR A 34 12.38 -5.28 -0.16
CA TYR A 34 12.40 -4.74 1.20
C TYR A 34 13.02 -5.72 2.16
N GLU A 35 13.68 -5.20 3.19
CA GLU A 35 14.14 -5.97 4.34
C GLU A 35 13.54 -5.42 5.62
N ARG A 36 13.01 -6.32 6.45
CA ARG A 36 12.48 -6.01 7.78
C ARG A 36 13.46 -6.45 8.85
N HIS A 37 13.76 -5.55 9.77
CA HIS A 37 14.66 -5.77 10.89
C HIS A 37 13.98 -5.42 12.22
N LYS A 38 14.39 -6.09 13.30
CA LYS A 38 14.06 -5.69 14.67
C LYS A 38 14.72 -4.36 14.99
N ALA A 39 13.94 -3.42 15.51
CA ALA A 39 14.46 -2.12 15.91
C ALA A 39 15.38 -2.21 17.14
N SER A 40 15.15 -3.17 18.03
CA SER A 40 15.93 -3.32 19.26
C SER A 40 17.38 -3.77 19.05
N ASN A 41 17.68 -4.51 17.98
CA ASN A 41 19.00 -5.11 17.77
C ASN A 41 19.42 -5.26 16.30
N GLY A 42 18.65 -4.72 15.35
CA GLY A 42 18.93 -4.81 13.91
C GLY A 42 18.79 -6.21 13.31
N ARG A 43 18.31 -7.21 14.07
CA ARG A 43 18.20 -8.58 13.57
C ARG A 43 17.22 -8.65 12.40
N PHE A 44 17.69 -9.21 11.28
CA PHE A 44 16.85 -9.51 10.12
C PHE A 44 15.69 -10.44 10.50
N GLU A 45 14.48 -10.10 10.05
CA GLU A 45 13.27 -10.92 10.25
C GLU A 45 12.79 -11.56 8.95
N ARG A 46 12.70 -10.77 7.87
CA ARG A 46 12.17 -11.21 6.59
C ARG A 46 12.53 -10.24 5.49
N SER A 47 12.44 -10.71 4.24
CA SER A 47 12.36 -9.86 3.08
C SER A 47 10.99 -9.94 2.41
N THR A 48 10.63 -8.86 1.73
CA THR A 48 9.43 -8.74 0.90
C THR A 48 9.89 -8.37 -0.51
N THR A 49 9.35 -9.03 -1.54
CA THR A 49 9.58 -8.69 -2.95
C THR A 49 8.24 -8.37 -3.61
N MET A 50 8.19 -7.27 -4.36
CA MET A 50 7.08 -6.90 -5.23
C MET A 50 7.59 -6.77 -6.66
N GLU A 51 7.18 -7.66 -7.55
CA GLU A 51 7.52 -7.64 -8.97
C GLU A 51 6.31 -7.16 -9.77
N TYR A 52 6.40 -6.00 -10.42
CA TYR A 52 5.28 -5.40 -11.16
C TYR A 52 5.16 -6.04 -12.53
N THR A 53 4.04 -6.71 -12.78
CA THR A 53 3.87 -7.56 -13.96
C THR A 53 3.19 -6.84 -15.12
N GLY A 54 2.42 -5.79 -14.85
CA GLY A 54 1.73 -5.06 -15.91
C GLY A 54 0.78 -3.99 -15.40
N VAL A 55 0.35 -3.14 -16.33
CA VAL A 55 -0.73 -2.18 -16.13
C VAL A 55 -1.74 -2.39 -17.25
N ARG A 56 -3.02 -2.55 -16.90
CA ARG A 56 -4.13 -2.59 -17.85
C ARG A 56 -5.08 -1.42 -17.61
N GLU A 57 -5.66 -0.91 -18.67
CA GLU A 57 -6.74 0.07 -18.57
C GLU A 57 -8.05 -0.61 -18.15
N ASP A 58 -8.89 0.11 -17.42
CA ASP A 58 -10.22 -0.31 -16.95
C ASP A 58 -11.15 0.90 -16.87
N GLY A 59 -11.75 1.26 -18.01
CA GLY A 59 -12.46 2.52 -18.16
C GLY A 59 -11.53 3.72 -17.97
N THR A 60 -11.79 4.55 -16.96
CA THR A 60 -10.92 5.68 -16.58
C THR A 60 -9.91 5.31 -15.49
N ALA A 61 -9.95 4.08 -15.00
CA ALA A 61 -9.02 3.57 -14.01
C ALA A 61 -7.96 2.69 -14.68
N ARG A 62 -6.89 2.42 -13.94
CA ARG A 62 -5.82 1.50 -14.34
C ARG A 62 -5.70 0.42 -13.28
N VAL A 63 -5.50 -0.81 -13.71
CA VAL A 63 -5.24 -1.94 -12.79
C VAL A 63 -3.80 -2.36 -12.92
N VAL A 64 -3.08 -2.25 -11.82
CA VAL A 64 -1.66 -2.58 -11.68
C VAL A 64 -1.56 -3.98 -11.12
N GLY A 65 -0.96 -4.90 -11.89
CA GLY A 65 -0.65 -6.25 -11.45
C GLY A 65 0.77 -6.34 -10.88
N TYR A 66 0.94 -7.09 -9.80
CA TYR A 66 2.26 -7.39 -9.24
C TYR A 66 2.26 -8.71 -8.48
N VAL A 67 3.43 -9.32 -8.33
CA VAL A 67 3.64 -10.55 -7.56
C VAL A 67 4.32 -10.22 -6.24
N PHE A 68 3.70 -10.63 -5.14
CA PHE A 68 4.18 -10.42 -3.79
C PHE A 68 4.79 -11.70 -3.23
N THR A 69 6.02 -11.64 -2.74
CA THR A 69 6.71 -12.78 -2.11
C THR A 69 7.28 -12.38 -0.76
N LEU A 70 7.05 -13.20 0.27
CA LEU A 70 7.73 -13.08 1.57
C LEU A 70 8.75 -14.20 1.74
N ARG A 71 9.92 -13.86 2.26
CA ARG A 71 10.95 -14.83 2.65
C ARG A 71 11.41 -14.59 4.07
N GLY A 72 11.48 -15.65 4.87
CA GLY A 72 12.03 -15.61 6.22
C GLY A 72 13.56 -15.71 6.22
N PRO A 73 14.18 -15.86 7.40
CA PRO A 73 15.62 -16.12 7.51
C PRO A 73 16.02 -17.35 6.70
N GLY A 74 17.16 -17.27 5.99
CA GLY A 74 17.63 -18.33 5.10
C GLY A 74 16.91 -18.39 3.74
N GLY A 75 16.09 -17.39 3.39
CA GLY A 75 15.45 -17.29 2.06
C GLY A 75 14.22 -18.18 1.85
N LYS A 76 13.80 -18.91 2.89
CA LYS A 76 12.61 -19.78 2.83
C LYS A 76 11.36 -18.96 2.54
N ALA A 77 10.62 -19.35 1.52
CA ALA A 77 9.33 -18.74 1.21
C ALA A 77 8.34 -18.92 2.37
N LEU A 78 7.69 -17.83 2.76
CA LEU A 78 6.59 -17.82 3.72
C LEU A 78 5.26 -17.91 2.96
N TYR A 79 4.22 -18.35 3.63
CA TYR A 79 2.84 -18.38 3.11
C TYR A 79 2.68 -19.11 1.77
N GLY A 80 3.42 -20.22 1.57
CA GLY A 80 3.29 -21.06 0.39
C GLY A 80 3.90 -20.48 -0.90
N GLY A 81 4.51 -19.29 -0.88
CA GLY A 81 5.24 -18.75 -2.01
C GLY A 81 4.72 -17.41 -2.53
N ALA A 82 4.89 -17.21 -3.83
CA ALA A 82 4.51 -16.00 -4.54
C ALA A 82 2.97 -15.86 -4.61
N ALA A 83 2.46 -14.67 -4.32
CA ALA A 83 1.04 -14.36 -4.34
C ALA A 83 0.79 -13.24 -5.38
N PRO A 84 0.07 -13.50 -6.49
CA PRO A 84 -0.32 -12.45 -7.42
C PRO A 84 -1.33 -11.50 -6.76
N MET A 85 -1.15 -10.21 -6.97
CA MET A 85 -1.98 -9.15 -6.40
C MET A 85 -2.27 -8.09 -7.44
N THR A 86 -3.30 -7.29 -7.17
CA THR A 86 -3.67 -6.15 -8.00
C THR A 86 -4.00 -4.95 -7.13
N ALA A 87 -3.67 -3.76 -7.63
CA ALA A 87 -4.19 -2.48 -7.13
C ALA A 87 -4.92 -1.76 -8.26
N THR A 88 -5.96 -1.00 -7.93
CA THR A 88 -6.62 -0.11 -8.89
C THR A 88 -6.13 1.31 -8.66
N VAL A 89 -5.82 2.04 -9.72
CA VAL A 89 -5.48 3.47 -9.68
C VAL A 89 -6.58 4.21 -10.43
N THR A 90 -7.33 5.06 -9.73
CA THR A 90 -8.39 5.83 -10.37
C THR A 90 -7.83 6.99 -11.19
N ALA A 91 -8.69 7.69 -11.94
CA ALA A 91 -8.31 8.80 -12.79
C ALA A 91 -7.62 9.96 -12.04
N ASP A 92 -7.94 10.16 -10.75
CA ASP A 92 -7.32 11.21 -9.93
C ASP A 92 -5.96 10.81 -9.31
N GLY A 93 -5.53 9.58 -9.54
CA GLY A 93 -4.30 9.02 -8.98
C GLY A 93 -4.48 8.28 -7.64
N THR A 94 -5.71 8.18 -7.12
CA THR A 94 -5.99 7.40 -5.90
C THR A 94 -5.70 5.93 -6.13
N VAL A 95 -4.84 5.36 -5.28
CA VAL A 95 -4.59 3.91 -5.24
C VAL A 95 -5.64 3.26 -4.33
N CYS A 96 -6.29 2.23 -4.83
CA CYS A 96 -7.28 1.40 -4.16
C CYS A 96 -6.71 -0.01 -4.03
N GLN A 97 -6.38 -0.40 -2.79
CA GLN A 97 -5.87 -1.73 -2.48
C GLN A 97 -7.00 -2.61 -1.93
N ASP A 98 -7.35 -3.66 -2.66
CA ASP A 98 -8.26 -4.69 -2.17
C ASP A 98 -7.52 -5.62 -1.19
N LEU A 99 -7.70 -5.34 0.10
CA LEU A 99 -7.09 -6.08 1.21
C LEU A 99 -7.59 -7.52 1.26
N GLY A 100 -8.87 -7.74 0.94
CA GLY A 100 -9.51 -9.05 0.90
C GLY A 100 -8.94 -9.93 -0.21
N ALA A 101 -8.86 -9.41 -1.43
CA ALA A 101 -8.26 -10.11 -2.57
C ALA A 101 -6.77 -10.41 -2.34
N SER A 102 -6.04 -9.47 -1.75
CA SER A 102 -4.63 -9.65 -1.39
C SER A 102 -4.45 -10.78 -0.37
N LEU A 103 -5.26 -10.79 0.69
CA LEU A 103 -5.22 -11.86 1.71
C LEU A 103 -5.71 -13.20 1.15
N LYS A 104 -6.74 -13.18 0.30
CA LYS A 104 -7.24 -14.35 -0.44
C LYS A 104 -6.11 -15.01 -1.24
N SER A 105 -5.35 -14.23 -1.99
CA SER A 105 -4.22 -14.71 -2.79
C SER A 105 -3.15 -15.40 -1.92
N ILE A 106 -2.79 -14.81 -0.78
CA ILE A 106 -1.88 -15.43 0.19
C ILE A 106 -2.45 -16.74 0.75
N LEU A 107 -3.72 -16.75 1.16
CA LEU A 107 -4.35 -17.93 1.75
C LEU A 107 -4.56 -19.04 0.72
N HIS A 108 -4.75 -18.71 -0.57
CA HIS A 108 -4.85 -19.69 -1.65
C HIS A 108 -3.57 -20.52 -1.77
N ASN A 109 -2.39 -19.93 -1.57
CA ASN A 109 -1.12 -20.68 -1.56
C ASN A 109 -1.04 -21.72 -0.42
N LEU A 110 -1.72 -21.47 0.69
CA LEU A 110 -1.75 -22.38 1.83
C LEU A 110 -2.87 -23.42 1.71
N PHE A 111 -3.99 -23.04 1.09
CA PHE A 111 -5.21 -23.84 1.04
C PHE A 111 -5.84 -23.80 -0.37
N PRO A 112 -5.15 -24.31 -1.41
CA PRO A 112 -5.56 -24.12 -2.80
C PRO A 112 -6.89 -24.81 -3.15
N ALA A 113 -7.23 -25.89 -2.44
CA ALA A 113 -8.48 -26.64 -2.63
C ALA A 113 -9.67 -26.08 -1.83
N ALA A 114 -9.46 -25.09 -0.96
CA ALA A 114 -10.52 -24.54 -0.13
C ALA A 114 -11.20 -23.36 -0.83
N GLY A 115 -12.54 -23.41 -0.87
CA GLY A 115 -13.34 -22.24 -1.29
C GLY A 115 -13.16 -21.08 -0.31
N GLN A 116 -13.11 -19.86 -0.84
CA GLN A 116 -12.86 -18.65 -0.08
C GLN A 116 -13.96 -17.61 -0.31
N GLN A 117 -14.53 -17.11 0.78
CA GLN A 117 -15.45 -15.96 0.77
C GLN A 117 -14.72 -14.72 1.27
N VAL A 118 -14.93 -13.60 0.59
CA VAL A 118 -14.24 -12.33 0.86
C VAL A 118 -15.26 -11.22 1.05
N GLU A 119 -15.14 -10.52 2.17
CA GLU A 119 -15.76 -9.23 2.42
C GLU A 119 -14.63 -8.21 2.57
N THR A 120 -14.74 -7.04 1.94
CA THR A 120 -13.67 -6.04 2.01
C THR A 120 -14.19 -4.62 1.80
N ALA A 121 -13.63 -3.69 2.57
CA ALA A 121 -13.51 -2.29 2.20
C ALA A 121 -12.04 -2.02 1.84
N PRO A 122 -11.75 -1.48 0.65
CA PRO A 122 -10.38 -1.29 0.18
C PRO A 122 -9.66 -0.22 0.98
N ALA A 123 -8.33 -0.35 1.10
CA ALA A 123 -7.49 0.74 1.58
C ALA A 123 -7.29 1.76 0.46
N LEU A 124 -7.72 2.99 0.71
CA LEU A 124 -7.57 4.12 -0.21
C LEU A 124 -6.33 4.94 0.15
N LEU A 125 -5.60 5.35 -0.88
CA LEU A 125 -4.40 6.17 -0.81
C LEU A 125 -4.46 7.25 -1.92
N PRO A 126 -5.12 8.39 -1.64
CA PRO A 126 -5.30 9.45 -2.63
C PRO A 126 -3.98 10.11 -3.04
N ALA A 127 -3.81 10.49 -4.30
CA ALA A 127 -2.58 11.18 -4.73
C ALA A 127 -2.46 12.60 -4.16
N GLY A 128 -3.59 13.26 -3.88
CA GLY A 128 -3.67 14.65 -3.40
C GLY A 128 -3.70 14.84 -1.88
N MET A 129 -3.24 13.86 -1.09
CA MET A 129 -3.22 13.92 0.37
C MET A 129 -2.46 15.13 0.92
N LYS A 130 -2.87 15.61 2.10
CA LYS A 130 -2.25 16.68 2.87
C LYS A 130 -2.09 16.28 4.34
N PRO A 131 -1.08 16.80 5.06
CA PRO A 131 -0.96 16.61 6.50
C PRO A 131 -2.23 16.99 7.24
N GLY A 132 -2.68 16.13 8.15
CA GLY A 132 -3.94 16.25 8.88
C GLY A 132 -5.13 15.53 8.23
N ASP A 133 -5.03 15.12 6.96
CA ASP A 133 -6.10 14.36 6.31
C ASP A 133 -6.35 13.03 7.03
N ARG A 134 -7.64 12.72 7.20
CA ARG A 134 -8.11 11.40 7.63
C ARG A 134 -8.42 10.55 6.42
N LEU A 135 -7.83 9.36 6.36
CA LEU A 135 -8.13 8.40 5.31
C LEU A 135 -9.25 7.48 5.79
N PRO A 136 -10.15 7.02 4.88
CA PRO A 136 -11.19 6.08 5.25
C PRO A 136 -10.62 4.79 5.81
N ASP A 137 -11.24 4.27 6.86
CA ASP A 137 -10.93 2.95 7.40
C ASP A 137 -11.07 1.87 6.31
N ALA A 138 -10.25 0.84 6.42
CA ALA A 138 -10.28 -0.30 5.51
C ALA A 138 -10.37 -1.58 6.32
N HIS A 139 -11.05 -2.58 5.77
CA HIS A 139 -11.19 -3.86 6.45
C HIS A 139 -11.26 -5.00 5.44
N CYS A 140 -10.91 -6.20 5.88
CA CYS A 140 -11.29 -7.40 5.17
C CYS A 140 -11.60 -8.54 6.13
N THR A 141 -12.51 -9.40 5.70
CA THR A 141 -12.76 -10.72 6.27
C THR A 141 -12.63 -11.75 5.17
N VAL A 142 -11.73 -12.71 5.35
CA VAL A 142 -11.57 -13.85 4.44
C VAL A 142 -11.88 -15.13 5.18
N ARG A 143 -12.93 -15.84 4.73
CA ARG A 143 -13.33 -17.14 5.27
C ARG A 143 -12.84 -18.25 4.34
N THR A 144 -12.08 -19.20 4.88
CA THR A 144 -11.53 -20.37 4.18
C THR A 144 -11.97 -21.63 4.93
N GLY A 145 -13.06 -22.26 4.51
CA GLY A 145 -13.71 -23.33 5.29
C GLY A 145 -14.15 -22.82 6.68
N VAL A 146 -13.68 -23.47 7.75
CA VAL A 146 -13.95 -23.06 9.15
C VAL A 146 -13.03 -21.94 9.65
N MET A 147 -12.00 -21.58 8.88
CA MET A 147 -11.01 -20.58 9.28
C MET A 147 -11.47 -19.19 8.86
N VAL A 148 -11.39 -18.23 9.78
CA VAL A 148 -11.70 -16.82 9.53
C VAL A 148 -10.45 -15.99 9.80
N HIS A 149 -10.05 -15.18 8.81
CA HIS A 149 -9.05 -14.14 8.99
C HIS A 149 -9.70 -12.78 8.82
N THR A 150 -9.41 -11.86 9.75
CA THR A 150 -9.83 -10.47 9.65
C THR A 150 -8.63 -9.54 9.70
N MET A 151 -8.75 -8.41 9.02
CA MET A 151 -7.79 -7.33 9.09
C MET A 151 -8.55 -6.01 9.09
N ASP A 152 -8.29 -5.17 10.08
CA ASP A 152 -8.84 -3.83 10.23
C ASP A 152 -7.69 -2.83 10.16
N LEU A 153 -7.87 -1.77 9.38
CA LEU A 153 -7.02 -0.58 9.32
C LEU A 153 -7.87 0.63 9.71
N THR A 154 -7.57 1.19 10.87
CA THR A 154 -8.31 2.30 11.47
C THR A 154 -7.37 3.44 11.82
N GLU A 155 -7.94 4.57 12.26
CA GLU A 155 -7.17 5.75 12.73
C GLU A 155 -6.15 6.24 11.68
N ARG A 156 -6.49 6.10 10.40
CA ARG A 156 -5.58 6.36 9.29
C ARG A 156 -5.40 7.86 9.08
N GLU A 157 -4.18 8.34 9.22
CA GLU A 157 -3.84 9.78 9.19
C GLU A 157 -2.61 10.05 8.34
N VAL A 158 -2.70 11.11 7.54
CA VAL A 158 -1.53 11.70 6.88
C VAL A 158 -0.81 12.60 7.88
N LEU A 159 0.35 12.19 8.37
CA LEU A 159 1.07 12.91 9.42
C LEU A 159 1.81 14.14 8.89
N ARG A 160 2.65 13.93 7.87
CA ARG A 160 3.60 14.93 7.37
C ARG A 160 4.15 14.55 6.00
N PHE A 161 4.85 15.50 5.38
CA PHE A 161 5.76 15.23 4.28
C PHE A 161 7.21 15.34 4.79
N GLU A 162 8.07 14.42 4.38
CA GLU A 162 9.50 14.51 4.67
C GLU A 162 10.33 13.76 3.63
N ARG A 163 11.57 14.23 3.46
CA ARG A 163 12.57 13.54 2.64
C ARG A 163 13.34 12.56 3.51
N ILE A 164 13.39 11.29 3.10
CA ILE A 164 14.17 10.26 3.81
C ILE A 164 15.19 9.61 2.90
N ARG A 165 16.26 9.09 3.52
CA ARG A 165 17.25 8.24 2.86
C ARG A 165 17.08 6.80 3.32
N VAL A 166 16.93 5.90 2.36
CA VAL A 166 16.94 4.44 2.55
C VAL A 166 18.04 3.84 1.65
N PRO A 167 18.38 2.55 1.78
CA PRO A 167 19.43 1.96 0.95
C PRO A 167 19.18 2.07 -0.56
N ALA A 168 17.92 2.07 -1.01
CA ALA A 168 17.56 2.26 -2.40
C ALA A 168 17.69 3.71 -2.93
N GLY A 169 17.92 4.71 -2.06
CA GLY A 169 18.04 6.11 -2.48
C GLY A 169 17.41 7.11 -1.51
N GLU A 170 17.19 8.32 -2.02
CA GLU A 170 16.49 9.39 -1.31
C GLU A 170 15.14 9.65 -1.95
N PHE A 171 14.10 9.82 -1.12
CA PHE A 171 12.72 9.95 -1.58
C PHE A 171 12.00 11.03 -0.79
N ASP A 172 11.28 11.90 -1.50
CA ASP A 172 10.29 12.79 -0.90
C ASP A 172 9.02 11.98 -0.63
N CYS A 173 8.63 11.88 0.65
CA CYS A 173 7.61 10.95 1.10
C CYS A 173 6.47 11.67 1.81
N VAL A 174 5.27 11.12 1.66
CA VAL A 174 4.17 11.32 2.61
C VAL A 174 4.26 10.23 3.68
N VAL A 175 4.05 10.60 4.95
CA VAL A 175 4.03 9.68 6.08
C VAL A 175 2.59 9.45 6.52
N ILE A 176 2.18 8.20 6.57
CA ILE A 176 0.83 7.79 6.99
C ILE A 176 0.94 6.93 8.23
N ARG A 177 0.16 7.29 9.25
CA ARG A 177 0.00 6.50 10.47
C ARG A 177 -1.33 5.77 10.45
N GLU A 178 -1.32 4.51 10.86
CA GLU A 178 -2.51 3.67 10.88
C GLU A 178 -2.47 2.73 12.09
N HIS A 179 -3.65 2.40 12.63
CA HIS A 179 -3.83 1.31 13.58
C HIS A 179 -4.26 0.07 12.80
N LYS A 180 -3.58 -1.05 13.06
CA LYS A 180 -3.79 -2.32 12.37
C LYS A 180 -4.10 -3.42 13.36
N VAL A 181 -5.24 -4.07 13.17
CA VAL A 181 -5.64 -5.26 13.92
C VAL A 181 -5.80 -6.42 12.95
N GLU A 182 -5.03 -7.49 13.15
CA GLU A 182 -5.12 -8.73 12.39
C GLU A 182 -5.56 -9.85 13.34
N ARG A 183 -6.57 -10.64 12.95
CA ARG A 183 -7.02 -11.81 13.68
C ARG A 183 -7.12 -13.03 12.78
N GLY A 184 -6.83 -14.20 13.34
CA GLY A 184 -6.96 -15.49 12.67
C GLY A 184 -6.03 -16.54 13.24
N VAL A 185 -6.12 -17.76 12.70
CA VAL A 185 -5.32 -18.90 13.19
C VAL A 185 -3.83 -18.59 13.02
N GLY A 186 -3.08 -18.67 14.13
CA GLY A 186 -1.64 -18.41 14.15
C GLY A 186 -1.24 -16.94 13.97
N ARG A 187 -2.19 -16.00 13.90
CA ARG A 187 -1.89 -14.58 13.71
C ARG A 187 -2.92 -13.68 14.40
N ASN A 188 -2.55 -13.20 15.57
CA ASN A 188 -3.27 -12.14 16.29
C ASN A 188 -2.29 -11.00 16.58
N ARG A 189 -2.48 -9.86 15.92
CA ARG A 189 -1.62 -8.69 16.07
C ARG A 189 -2.47 -7.44 16.21
N ASP A 190 -2.05 -6.59 17.14
CA ASP A 190 -2.58 -5.25 17.35
C ASP A 190 -1.36 -4.32 17.34
N THR A 191 -1.25 -3.51 16.29
CA THR A 191 -0.05 -2.71 16.03
C THR A 191 -0.42 -1.35 15.49
N VAL A 192 0.36 -0.34 15.84
CA VAL A 192 0.35 0.94 15.12
C VAL A 192 1.48 0.89 14.09
N SER A 193 1.29 1.49 12.92
CA SER A 193 2.36 1.60 11.92
C SER A 193 2.48 3.01 11.37
N GLU A 194 3.71 3.36 10.98
CA GLU A 194 3.98 4.51 10.12
C GLU A 194 4.57 4.00 8.80
N SER A 195 4.05 4.48 7.68
CA SER A 195 4.47 4.11 6.34
C SER A 195 4.85 5.35 5.55
N TRP A 196 6.01 5.31 4.92
CA TRP A 196 6.51 6.37 4.04
C TRP A 196 6.24 5.98 2.61
N TYR A 197 5.44 6.77 1.90
CA TYR A 197 5.12 6.54 0.50
C TYR A 197 5.73 7.61 -0.38
N ALA A 198 6.42 7.17 -1.43
CA ALA A 198 6.92 8.04 -2.49
C ALA A 198 6.05 7.88 -3.75
N ALA A 199 5.68 8.98 -4.38
CA ALA A 199 4.89 8.97 -5.61
C ALA A 199 5.63 8.21 -6.72
N GLY A 200 4.92 7.39 -7.49
CA GLY A 200 5.48 6.55 -8.56
C GLY A 200 6.31 5.35 -8.07
N VAL A 201 6.51 5.20 -6.75
CA VAL A 201 7.29 4.11 -6.14
C VAL A 201 6.39 3.22 -5.28
N GLY A 202 5.61 3.82 -4.39
CA GLY A 202 4.91 3.11 -3.32
C GLY A 202 5.62 3.24 -1.97
N PRO A 203 5.47 2.27 -1.05
CA PRO A 203 6.11 2.34 0.25
C PRO A 203 7.64 2.28 0.10
N VAL A 204 8.38 3.09 0.85
CA VAL A 204 9.85 3.08 0.88
C VAL A 204 10.40 2.72 2.26
N ARG A 205 9.58 2.93 3.31
CA ARG A 205 9.80 2.51 4.69
C ARG A 205 8.47 2.17 5.33
N HIS A 206 8.46 1.19 6.22
CA HIS A 206 7.33 0.83 7.05
C HIS A 206 7.80 0.46 8.47
N ASP A 207 7.41 1.26 9.44
CA ASP A 207 7.68 1.04 10.85
C ASP A 207 6.44 0.43 11.51
N THR A 208 6.67 -0.61 12.31
CA THR A 208 5.62 -1.22 13.13
C THR A 208 5.94 -1.03 14.60
N TYR A 209 4.98 -0.49 15.34
CA TYR A 209 5.05 -0.22 16.76
C TYR A 209 4.18 -1.21 17.52
N ARG A 210 4.69 -1.68 18.65
CA ARG A 210 3.88 -2.37 19.66
C ARG A 210 3.31 -1.36 20.62
N ARG A 211 2.05 -1.58 20.98
CA ARG A 211 1.41 -0.88 22.09
C ARG A 211 1.74 -1.62 23.38
N SER A 212 2.36 -0.92 24.33
CA SER A 212 2.55 -1.37 25.70
C SER A 212 1.80 -0.43 26.65
N ARG A 213 1.86 -0.70 27.96
CA ARG A 213 1.32 0.21 28.99
C ARG A 213 2.04 1.57 28.99
N ASP A 214 3.30 1.59 28.60
CA ASP A 214 4.18 2.77 28.64
C ASP A 214 4.16 3.58 27.33
N GLY A 215 3.32 3.18 26.36
CA GLY A 215 3.13 3.87 25.09
C GLY A 215 3.46 3.00 23.88
N LEU A 216 3.90 3.65 22.80
CA LEU A 216 4.30 2.98 21.57
C LEU A 216 5.81 2.74 21.57
N THR A 217 6.21 1.49 21.33
CA THR A 217 7.62 1.13 21.14
C THR A 217 7.82 0.59 19.73
N LEU A 218 8.78 1.14 19.00
CA LEU A 218 9.15 0.65 17.68
C LEU A 218 9.65 -0.80 17.79
N ASP A 219 8.96 -1.74 17.13
CA ASP A 219 9.30 -3.17 17.14
C ASP A 219 10.19 -3.50 15.94
N THR A 220 9.82 -3.02 14.76
CA THR A 220 10.49 -3.36 13.51
C THR A 220 10.42 -2.23 12.51
N THR A 221 11.43 -2.17 11.65
CA THR A 221 11.48 -1.29 10.49
C THR A 221 11.71 -2.14 9.24
N GLU A 222 10.89 -1.92 8.22
CA GLU A 222 11.03 -2.50 6.88
C GLU A 222 11.41 -1.38 5.90
N VAL A 223 12.48 -1.54 5.13
CA VAL A 223 13.01 -0.50 4.23
C VAL A 223 13.28 -1.02 2.83
N LEU A 224 13.08 -0.16 1.84
CA LEU A 224 13.39 -0.45 0.45
C LEU A 224 14.91 -0.54 0.24
N LYS A 225 15.35 -1.68 -0.25
CA LYS A 225 16.75 -2.02 -0.53
C LYS A 225 17.10 -1.93 -2.00
N ILE A 226 16.17 -2.33 -2.86
CA ILE A 226 16.32 -2.33 -4.32
C ILE A 226 15.06 -1.70 -4.89
N TYR A 227 15.25 -0.70 -5.75
CA TYR A 227 14.22 -0.09 -6.58
C TYR A 227 14.56 -0.29 -8.05
#